data_AF-A0A2H6ASM8-F1
#
_entry.id   AF-A0A2H6ASM8-F1
#
_cell.length_a   1.000
_cell.length_b   1.000
_cell.length_c   1.000
_cell.angle_alpha   90.00
_cell.angle_beta   90.00
_cell.angle_gamma   90.00
#
_symmetry.space_group_name_H-M   'P 1'
#
loop_
_entity.id
_entity.type
_entity.pdbx_description
1 polymer ?
#
loop_
_entity_poly.entity_id
_entity_poly.type
_entity_poly.pdbx_seq_one_letter_code
_entity_poly.pdbx_strand_id
1 'polypeptide(L)'
;MDLQASSTIELEYVDIGDSVPASLERLDPIARARDLSARWRALKRLAEQGRHHYYTALFARNEMRAREPLDRQQRPVAALIGRWYGLLSDYGLSLWRPWAWWGGTLAICFALFWAFHVLFLPLGHPIFACHSDSELTGFSPWSALLLSLRQGSVFGNLASLPGTGWITECLYGKHLPGIVMVLAGLQTAFSALLLFLFGLAVRNHFRVR
;
A
#
# COMPACT_ATOMS: atom_id res chain seq x y z
N MET A 1 18.47 22.99 -43.29
CA MET A 1 17.13 23.32 -42.80
C MET A 1 16.47 22.03 -42.42
N ASP A 2 16.11 21.95 -41.15
CA ASP A 2 16.01 20.73 -40.35
C ASP A 2 14.75 19.90 -40.64
N LEU A 3 14.96 18.61 -40.91
CA LEU A 3 13.92 17.59 -40.79
C LEU A 3 13.95 17.08 -39.35
N GLN A 4 13.21 17.75 -38.47
CA GLN A 4 12.82 17.19 -37.18
C GLN A 4 11.79 16.08 -37.41
N ALA A 5 12.26 14.85 -37.61
CA ALA A 5 11.44 13.66 -37.48
C ALA A 5 11.15 13.44 -35.98
N SER A 6 10.08 14.07 -35.51
CA SER A 6 9.45 13.76 -34.22
C SER A 6 8.84 12.36 -34.31
N SER A 7 9.68 11.32 -34.11
CA SER A 7 9.22 9.96 -33.89
C SER A 7 8.66 9.85 -32.47
N THR A 8 7.45 10.33 -32.27
CA THR A 8 6.58 9.82 -31.21
C THR A 8 6.33 8.36 -31.55
N ILE A 9 7.20 7.49 -31.01
CA ILE A 9 6.96 6.06 -30.94
C ILE A 9 5.78 5.93 -29.98
N GLU A 10 4.57 5.91 -30.54
CA GLU A 10 3.43 5.33 -29.85
C GLU A 10 3.84 3.88 -29.61
N LEU A 11 4.30 3.61 -28.38
CA LEU A 11 4.42 2.28 -27.85
C LEU A 11 3.00 1.76 -27.69
N GLU A 12 2.41 1.39 -28.83
CA GLU A 12 1.31 0.45 -28.92
C GLU A 12 1.66 -0.65 -27.92
N TYR A 13 0.78 -0.81 -26.94
CA TYR A 13 0.93 -1.75 -25.86
C TYR A 13 0.88 -3.13 -26.51
N VAL A 14 2.03 -3.59 -27.02
CA VAL A 14 2.16 -4.91 -27.62
C VAL A 14 1.81 -5.86 -26.50
N ASP A 15 0.63 -6.46 -26.64
CA ASP A 15 0.18 -7.52 -25.78
C ASP A 15 1.08 -8.73 -26.11
N ILE A 16 2.24 -8.78 -25.45
CA ILE A 16 3.22 -9.87 -25.55
C ILE A 16 2.60 -11.19 -24.99
N GLY A 17 1.33 -11.17 -24.58
CA GLY A 17 0.59 -12.29 -24.02
C GLY A 17 0.52 -13.52 -24.91
N ASP A 18 0.21 -13.37 -26.21
CA ASP A 18 -0.26 -14.54 -26.98
C ASP A 18 0.47 -14.84 -28.29
N SER A 19 1.21 -13.92 -28.89
CA SER A 19 1.90 -14.20 -30.17
C SER A 19 3.34 -14.67 -29.95
N VAL A 20 3.52 -15.95 -29.63
CA VAL A 20 4.84 -16.59 -29.73
C VAL A 20 5.18 -16.67 -31.23
N PRO A 21 6.29 -16.10 -31.71
CA PRO A 21 6.66 -16.21 -33.11
C PRO A 21 6.78 -17.69 -33.50
N ALA A 22 6.19 -18.08 -34.64
CA ALA A 22 6.15 -19.47 -35.11
C ALA A 22 7.54 -20.15 -35.21
N SER A 23 8.61 -19.36 -35.28
CA SER A 23 10.00 -19.83 -35.21
C SER A 23 10.37 -20.41 -33.84
N LEU A 24 9.83 -19.87 -32.74
CA LEU A 24 10.10 -20.31 -31.37
C LEU A 24 9.31 -21.57 -31.00
N GLU A 25 8.16 -21.80 -31.65
CA GLU A 25 7.31 -22.96 -31.38
C GLU A 25 7.94 -24.28 -31.82
N ARG A 26 8.84 -24.24 -32.83
CA ARG A 26 9.54 -25.43 -33.34
C ARG A 26 10.78 -25.82 -32.52
N LEU A 27 11.19 -25.01 -31.54
CA LEU A 27 12.39 -25.27 -30.74
C LEU A 27 12.07 -26.18 -29.55
N ASP A 28 13.04 -27.03 -29.19
CA ASP A 28 13.05 -27.73 -27.90
C ASP A 28 12.80 -26.74 -26.74
N PRO A 29 11.93 -27.05 -25.76
CA PRO A 29 11.67 -26.22 -24.58
C PRO A 29 12.90 -25.56 -23.96
N ILE A 30 14.03 -26.27 -23.87
CA ILE A 30 15.27 -25.73 -23.29
C ILE A 30 15.88 -24.66 -24.20
N ALA A 31 15.96 -24.93 -25.51
CA ALA A 31 16.46 -23.97 -26.49
C ALA A 31 15.57 -22.72 -26.55
N ARG A 32 14.25 -22.91 -26.52
CA ARG A 32 13.25 -21.84 -26.45
C ARG A 32 13.44 -20.98 -25.20
N ALA A 33 13.60 -21.58 -24.02
CA ALA A 33 13.82 -20.85 -22.77
C ALA A 33 15.13 -20.05 -22.79
N ARG A 34 16.21 -20.61 -23.35
CA ARG A 34 17.49 -19.90 -23.52
C ARG A 34 17.35 -18.69 -24.44
N ASP A 35 16.70 -18.84 -25.60
CA ASP A 35 16.49 -17.73 -26.54
C ASP A 35 15.61 -16.64 -25.94
N LEU A 36 14.50 -17.00 -25.29
CA LEU A 36 13.65 -16.04 -24.56
C LEU A 36 14.42 -15.28 -23.49
N SER A 37 15.29 -15.97 -22.73
CA SER A 37 16.13 -15.31 -21.72
C SER A 37 17.14 -14.34 -22.35
N ALA A 38 17.68 -14.66 -23.53
CA ALA A 38 18.60 -13.79 -24.25
C ALA A 38 17.90 -12.53 -24.77
N ARG A 39 16.73 -12.69 -25.40
CA ARG A 39 15.88 -11.57 -25.85
C ARG A 39 15.45 -10.70 -24.68
N TRP A 40 15.05 -11.28 -23.56
CA TRP A 40 14.69 -10.53 -22.35
C TRP A 40 15.85 -9.68 -21.83
N ARG A 41 17.07 -10.23 -21.77
CA ARG A 41 18.28 -9.47 -21.38
C ARG A 41 18.59 -8.34 -22.37
N ALA A 42 18.41 -8.58 -23.67
CA ALA A 42 18.60 -7.57 -24.69
C ALA A 42 17.60 -6.41 -24.52
N LEU A 43 16.31 -6.71 -24.31
CA LEU A 43 15.27 -5.71 -24.04
C LEU A 43 15.56 -4.91 -22.77
N LYS A 44 16.02 -5.56 -21.70
CA LYS A 44 16.43 -4.87 -20.47
C LYS A 44 17.58 -3.87 -20.72
N ARG A 45 18.60 -4.27 -21.48
CA ARG A 45 19.71 -3.38 -21.86
C ARG A 45 19.25 -2.20 -22.71
N LEU A 46 18.34 -2.43 -23.68
CA LEU A 46 17.76 -1.36 -24.49
C LEU A 46 16.97 -0.37 -23.64
N ALA A 47 16.18 -0.84 -22.68
CA ALA A 47 15.45 0.03 -21.75
C ALA A 47 16.40 0.85 -20.86
N GLU A 48 17.49 0.24 -20.38
CA GLU A 48 18.53 0.92 -19.61
C GLU A 48 19.29 1.98 -20.46
N GLN A 49 19.65 1.64 -21.70
CA GLN A 49 20.32 2.55 -22.64
C GLN A 49 19.42 3.72 -23.06
N GLY A 50 18.15 3.44 -23.33
CA GLY A 50 17.13 4.45 -23.65
C GLY A 50 16.70 5.30 -22.44
N ARG A 51 17.24 5.03 -21.24
CA ARG A 51 16.87 5.70 -19.98
C ARG A 51 15.36 5.70 -19.70
N HIS A 52 14.66 4.68 -20.17
CA HIS A 52 13.22 4.58 -19.95
C HIS A 52 12.93 4.00 -18.56
N HIS A 53 12.88 4.88 -17.56
CA HIS A 53 12.70 4.53 -16.15
C HIS A 53 11.49 3.62 -15.86
N TYR A 54 10.38 3.82 -16.58
CA TYR A 54 9.19 2.96 -16.46
C TYR A 54 9.49 1.50 -16.79
N TYR A 55 10.11 1.25 -17.95
CA TYR A 55 10.44 -0.11 -18.39
C TYR A 55 11.49 -0.75 -17.48
N THR A 56 12.47 0.02 -17.00
CA THR A 56 13.43 -0.49 -16.01
C THR A 56 12.74 -0.96 -14.72
N ALA A 57 11.79 -0.19 -14.19
CA ALA A 57 11.00 -0.57 -13.02
C ALA A 57 10.10 -1.79 -13.30
N LEU A 58 9.52 -1.87 -14.50
CA LEU A 58 8.72 -3.01 -14.95
C LEU A 58 9.54 -4.30 -15.03
N PHE A 59 10.77 -4.23 -15.58
CA PHE A 59 11.70 -5.37 -15.60
C PHE A 59 12.07 -5.80 -14.19
N ALA A 60 12.35 -4.85 -13.29
CA ALA A 60 12.64 -5.15 -11.88
C ALA A 60 11.47 -5.87 -11.19
N ARG A 61 10.23 -5.43 -11.40
CA ARG A 61 9.03 -6.11 -10.89
C ARG A 61 8.95 -7.55 -11.37
N ASN A 62 9.11 -7.76 -12.68
CA ASN A 62 9.00 -9.09 -13.27
C ASN A 62 10.13 -10.02 -12.80
N GLU A 63 11.33 -9.49 -12.59
CA GLU A 63 12.46 -10.22 -12.02
C GLU A 63 12.18 -10.66 -10.58
N MET A 64 11.60 -9.80 -9.74
CA MET A 64 11.19 -10.16 -8.38
C MET A 64 10.09 -11.24 -8.37
N ARG A 65 9.08 -11.11 -9.24
CA ARG A 65 8.01 -12.14 -9.37
C ARG A 65 8.55 -13.48 -9.85
N ALA A 66 9.47 -13.47 -10.82
CA ALA A 66 10.08 -14.69 -11.34
C ALA A 66 10.96 -15.40 -10.30
N ARG A 67 11.50 -14.67 -9.32
CA ARG A 67 12.27 -15.24 -8.20
C ARG A 67 11.41 -15.84 -7.10
N GLU A 68 10.13 -15.47 -6.99
CA GLU A 68 9.25 -15.91 -5.90
C GLU A 68 9.20 -17.45 -5.72
N PRO A 69 9.10 -18.29 -6.78
CA PRO A 69 9.08 -19.74 -6.59
C PRO A 69 10.38 -20.28 -6.00
N LEU A 70 11.52 -19.74 -6.44
CA LEU A 70 12.85 -20.12 -5.95
C LEU A 70 13.06 -19.66 -4.52
N ASP A 71 12.71 -18.40 -4.23
CA ASP A 71 12.79 -17.82 -2.89
C ASP A 71 11.85 -18.53 -1.91
N ARG A 72 10.69 -19.03 -2.35
CA ARG A 72 9.79 -19.79 -1.46
C ARG A 72 10.43 -21.06 -0.93
N GLN A 73 11.27 -21.71 -1.76
CA GLN A 73 11.97 -22.93 -1.38
C GLN A 73 13.20 -22.62 -0.51
N GLN A 74 13.98 -21.59 -0.86
CA GLN A 74 15.27 -21.32 -0.20
C GLN A 74 15.17 -20.32 0.96
N ARG A 75 14.26 -19.36 0.89
CA ARG A 75 14.14 -18.18 1.75
C ARG A 75 12.67 -17.80 1.97
N PRO A 76 11.90 -18.62 2.71
CA PRO A 76 10.45 -18.45 2.82
C PRO A 76 10.03 -17.10 3.39
N VAL A 77 10.82 -16.53 4.30
CA VAL A 77 10.57 -15.18 4.86
C VAL A 77 10.72 -14.09 3.80
N ALA A 78 11.75 -14.18 2.94
CA ALA A 78 11.94 -13.22 1.86
C ALA A 78 10.82 -13.33 0.82
N ALA A 79 10.38 -14.56 0.50
CA ALA A 79 9.24 -14.79 -0.38
C ALA A 79 7.94 -14.21 0.20
N LEU A 80 7.71 -14.36 1.52
CA LEU A 80 6.57 -13.78 2.21
C LEU A 80 6.60 -12.25 2.15
N ILE A 81 7.74 -11.63 2.48
CA ILE A 81 7.92 -10.17 2.40
C ILE A 81 7.71 -9.67 0.96
N GLY A 82 8.28 -10.35 -0.04
CA GLY A 82 8.10 -10.03 -1.45
C GLY A 82 6.64 -10.09 -1.88
N ARG A 83 5.90 -11.10 -1.42
CA ARG A 83 4.46 -11.23 -1.66
C ARG A 83 3.67 -10.09 -1.03
N TRP A 84 3.93 -9.75 0.23
CA TRP A 84 3.30 -8.61 0.91
C TRP A 84 3.60 -7.30 0.19
N TYR A 85 4.86 -7.07 -0.19
CA TYR A 85 5.26 -5.89 -0.94
C TYR A 85 4.56 -5.79 -2.31
N GLY A 86 4.42 -6.91 -3.02
CA GLY A 86 3.65 -7.00 -4.25
C GLY A 86 2.15 -6.71 -4.06
N LEU A 87 1.54 -7.26 -3.00
CA LEU A 87 0.13 -7.05 -2.67
C LEU A 87 -0.16 -5.59 -2.29
N LEU A 88 0.70 -4.99 -1.46
CA LEU A 88 0.50 -3.65 -0.91
C LEU A 88 0.81 -2.55 -1.94
N SER A 89 1.87 -2.70 -2.73
CA SER A 89 2.40 -1.59 -3.56
C SER A 89 2.58 -1.90 -5.05
N ASP A 90 2.27 -3.13 -5.50
CA ASP A 90 2.67 -3.65 -6.83
C ASP A 90 4.16 -3.41 -7.15
N TYR A 91 5.01 -3.69 -6.16
CA TYR A 91 6.46 -3.45 -6.25
C TYR A 91 6.86 -1.99 -6.51
N GLY A 92 6.01 -1.03 -6.13
CA GLY A 92 6.26 0.40 -6.27
C GLY A 92 5.79 1.02 -7.58
N LEU A 93 5.08 0.26 -8.44
CA LEU A 93 4.51 0.79 -9.68
C LEU A 93 3.12 1.42 -9.49
N SER A 94 2.37 1.01 -8.47
CA SER A 94 1.01 1.51 -8.23
C SER A 94 0.98 2.52 -7.09
N LEU A 95 0.51 3.74 -7.39
CA LEU A 95 0.23 4.78 -6.39
C LEU A 95 -1.09 4.54 -5.64
N TRP A 96 -2.09 3.97 -6.35
CA TRP A 96 -3.44 3.83 -5.82
C TRP A 96 -3.56 2.72 -4.77
N ARG A 97 -2.81 1.61 -4.91
CA ARG A 97 -2.91 0.47 -3.99
C ARG A 97 -2.55 0.82 -2.54
N PRO A 98 -1.39 1.47 -2.24
CA PRO A 98 -1.08 1.86 -0.87
C PRO A 98 -2.13 2.80 -0.28
N TRP A 99 -2.70 3.70 -1.09
CA TRP A 99 -3.73 4.64 -0.67
C TRP A 99 -5.06 3.94 -0.35
N ALA A 100 -5.48 3.00 -1.21
CA ALA A 100 -6.65 2.17 -0.98
C ALA A 100 -6.50 1.28 0.26
N TRP A 101 -5.33 0.68 0.47
CA TRP A 101 -5.02 -0.08 1.69
C TRP A 101 -5.08 0.80 2.94
N TRP A 102 -4.56 2.04 2.86
CA TRP A 102 -4.60 2.97 3.98
C TRP A 102 -6.03 3.37 4.34
N GLY A 103 -6.85 3.71 3.35
CA GLY A 103 -8.29 3.95 3.52
C GLY A 103 -9.02 2.72 4.10
N GLY A 104 -8.66 1.52 3.64
CA GLY A 104 -9.19 0.26 4.17
C GLY A 104 -8.84 0.05 5.64
N THR A 105 -7.59 0.32 6.06
CA THR A 105 -7.19 0.28 7.46
C THR A 105 -8.01 1.25 8.31
N LEU A 106 -8.20 2.49 7.83
CA LEU A 106 -9.02 3.49 8.53
C LEU A 106 -10.46 2.99 8.74
N ALA A 107 -11.07 2.43 7.70
CA ALA A 107 -12.43 1.90 7.76
C ALA A 107 -12.56 0.70 8.71
N ILE A 108 -11.60 -0.23 8.67
CA ILE A 108 -11.58 -1.41 9.56
C ILE A 108 -11.40 -0.98 11.01
N CYS A 109 -10.43 -0.10 11.31
CA CYS A 109 -10.21 0.39 12.66
C CYS A 109 -11.40 1.20 13.19
N PHE A 110 -12.03 2.02 12.34
CA PHE A 110 -13.28 2.69 12.68
C PHE A 110 -14.36 1.69 13.11
N ALA A 111 -14.60 0.66 12.30
CA ALA A 111 -15.58 -0.38 12.61
C ALA A 111 -15.24 -1.12 13.92
N LEU A 112 -13.96 -1.41 14.18
CA LEU A 112 -13.51 -2.06 15.42
C LEU A 112 -13.71 -1.15 16.64
N PHE A 113 -13.34 0.13 16.58
CA PHE A 113 -13.55 1.07 17.68
C PHE A 113 -15.04 1.27 17.98
N TRP A 114 -15.85 1.37 16.93
CA TRP A 114 -17.31 1.47 17.05
C TRP A 114 -17.92 0.20 17.66
N ALA A 115 -17.56 -0.97 17.14
CA ALA A 115 -18.06 -2.25 17.65
C ALA A 115 -17.66 -2.48 19.11
N PHE A 116 -16.42 -2.13 19.47
CA PHE A 116 -15.96 -2.21 20.86
C PHE A 116 -16.77 -1.25 21.76
N HIS A 117 -17.03 -0.03 21.32
CA HIS A 117 -17.87 0.87 22.09
C HIS A 117 -19.29 0.32 22.30
N VAL A 118 -19.95 -0.17 21.25
CA VAL A 118 -21.30 -0.76 21.33
C VAL A 118 -21.33 -2.00 22.22
N LEU A 119 -20.31 -2.86 22.15
CA LEU A 119 -20.25 -4.09 22.92
C LEU A 119 -20.02 -3.85 24.42
N PHE A 120 -19.29 -2.80 24.78
CA PHE A 120 -18.98 -2.47 26.18
C PHE A 120 -19.97 -1.47 26.81
N LEU A 121 -20.87 -0.88 26.01
CA LEU A 121 -21.99 -0.05 26.49
C LEU A 121 -22.86 -0.73 27.58
N PRO A 122 -23.31 -2.00 27.44
CA PRO A 122 -24.19 -2.64 28.41
C PRO A 122 -23.49 -3.09 29.71
N LEU A 123 -22.16 -3.02 29.80
CA LEU A 123 -21.39 -3.41 30.99
C LEU A 123 -21.39 -2.35 32.11
N GLY A 124 -22.26 -1.34 32.01
CA GLY A 124 -22.48 -0.37 33.07
C GLY A 124 -21.36 0.67 33.24
N HIS A 125 -20.49 0.81 32.26
CA HIS A 125 -19.56 1.93 32.25
C HIS A 125 -20.33 3.23 31.92
N PRO A 126 -20.28 4.25 32.80
CA PRO A 126 -21.01 5.48 32.57
C PRO A 126 -20.57 6.11 31.25
N ILE A 127 -21.54 6.35 30.37
CA ILE A 127 -21.37 7.10 29.13
C ILE A 127 -21.08 8.53 29.56
N PHE A 128 -19.80 8.88 29.74
CA PHE A 128 -19.40 10.26 29.92
C PHE A 128 -19.52 10.93 28.56
N ALA A 129 -20.70 11.52 28.28
CA ALA A 129 -20.85 12.47 27.20
C ALA A 129 -19.85 13.60 27.44
N CYS A 130 -18.91 13.82 26.52
CA CYS A 130 -18.06 14.99 26.65
C CYS A 130 -18.93 16.23 26.57
N HIS A 131 -18.71 17.05 27.57
CA HIS A 131 -19.25 18.36 27.81
C HIS A 131 -19.24 19.23 26.55
N SER A 132 -20.41 19.47 25.99
CA SER A 132 -20.80 20.84 25.66
C SER A 132 -22.06 21.11 26.46
N ASP A 133 -22.14 22.27 27.11
CA ASP A 133 -23.24 22.72 27.98
C ASP A 133 -24.62 22.82 27.31
N SER A 134 -24.79 22.32 26.09
CA SER A 134 -26.07 22.19 25.40
C SER A 134 -26.53 20.73 25.41
N GLU A 135 -27.69 20.54 26.04
CA GLU A 135 -28.45 19.32 26.26
C GLU A 135 -28.37 18.25 25.14
N LEU A 136 -28.13 17.01 25.57
CA LEU A 136 -28.41 15.77 24.83
C LEU A 136 -27.97 15.72 23.35
N THR A 137 -26.68 15.83 23.07
CA THR A 137 -26.15 15.26 21.81
C THR A 137 -25.61 13.85 22.07
N GLY A 138 -26.37 12.86 21.61
CA GLY A 138 -25.99 11.45 21.67
C GLY A 138 -24.65 11.17 20.98
N PHE A 139 -24.09 10.00 21.30
CA PHE A 139 -22.83 9.51 20.76
C PHE A 139 -22.83 9.58 19.22
N SER A 140 -21.94 10.41 18.65
CA SER A 140 -21.83 10.56 17.20
C SER A 140 -20.79 9.58 16.65
N PRO A 141 -21.11 8.76 15.63
CA PRO A 141 -20.13 7.95 14.88
C PRO A 141 -18.92 8.76 14.41
N TRP A 142 -19.08 10.08 14.29
CA TRP A 142 -18.02 10.99 13.94
C TRP A 142 -16.83 10.97 14.91
N SER A 143 -17.05 10.76 16.21
CA SER A 143 -15.95 10.72 17.20
C SER A 143 -15.07 9.48 17.01
N ALA A 144 -15.66 8.33 16.73
CA ALA A 144 -14.92 7.10 16.39
C ALA A 144 -14.19 7.24 15.04
N LEU A 145 -14.80 7.91 14.06
CA LEU A 145 -14.16 8.19 12.77
C LEU A 145 -12.97 9.13 12.94
N LEU A 146 -13.13 10.23 13.68
CA LEU A 146 -12.06 11.17 14.01
C LEU A 146 -10.92 10.48 14.76
N LEU A 147 -11.25 9.59 15.69
CA LEU A 147 -10.24 8.79 16.39
C LEU A 147 -9.45 7.91 15.42
N SER A 148 -10.14 7.20 14.50
CA SER A 148 -9.48 6.39 13.47
C SER A 148 -8.62 7.24 12.52
N LEU A 149 -9.16 8.33 11.98
CA LEU A 149 -8.44 9.25 11.09
C LEU A 149 -7.17 9.79 11.77
N ARG A 150 -7.27 10.16 13.04
CA ARG A 150 -6.16 10.67 13.81
C ARG A 150 -5.07 9.60 14.02
N GLN A 151 -5.43 8.41 14.47
CA GLN A 151 -4.47 7.32 14.69
C GLN A 151 -3.86 6.83 13.37
N GLY A 152 -4.61 6.87 12.27
CA GLY A 152 -4.09 6.54 10.94
C GLY A 152 -3.24 7.64 10.31
N SER A 153 -3.26 8.86 10.86
CA SER A 153 -2.39 9.95 10.42
C SER A 153 -1.07 9.90 11.19
N VAL A 154 -0.01 9.49 10.49
CA VAL A 154 1.32 9.31 11.09
C VAL A 154 1.91 10.65 11.53
N PHE A 155 1.59 11.71 10.79
CA PHE A 155 1.90 13.08 11.14
C PHE A 155 1.03 13.62 12.27
N GLY A 156 -0.14 13.02 12.51
CA GLY A 156 -1.02 13.36 13.62
C GLY A 156 -0.51 12.84 14.97
N ASN A 157 0.49 11.95 14.99
CA ASN A 157 1.16 11.54 16.23
C ASN A 157 2.28 12.50 16.68
N LEU A 158 2.49 13.61 15.96
CA LEU A 158 3.06 14.82 16.60
C LEU A 158 2.11 15.38 17.67
N ALA A 159 0.88 14.85 17.80
CA ALA A 159 -0.09 15.17 18.85
C ALA A 159 0.23 14.54 20.23
N SER A 160 1.44 14.79 20.73
CA SER A 160 1.57 15.20 22.14
C SER A 160 1.04 16.63 22.37
N LEU A 161 0.37 17.22 21.37
CA LEU A 161 -0.46 18.41 21.51
C LEU A 161 -1.34 18.22 22.76
N PRO A 162 -1.11 19.03 23.81
CA PRO A 162 -1.85 18.95 25.05
C PRO A 162 -3.32 19.22 24.74
N GLY A 163 -4.22 18.39 25.25
CA GLY A 163 -5.65 18.52 24.97
C GLY A 163 -6.16 17.65 23.83
N THR A 164 -5.67 16.42 23.74
CA THR A 164 -6.20 15.45 22.78
C THR A 164 -6.60 14.11 23.40
N GLY A 165 -6.35 13.95 24.71
CA GLY A 165 -6.92 12.89 25.54
C GLY A 165 -8.44 13.02 25.71
N TRP A 166 -9.03 14.20 25.45
CA TRP A 166 -10.48 14.40 25.59
C TRP A 166 -11.30 13.50 24.67
N ILE A 167 -10.84 13.19 23.45
CA ILE A 167 -11.59 12.29 22.52
C ILE A 167 -11.65 10.88 23.09
N THR A 168 -10.52 10.39 23.62
CA THR A 168 -10.43 9.06 24.23
C THR A 168 -11.14 9.00 25.57
N GLU A 169 -11.04 10.06 26.38
CA GLU A 169 -11.80 10.22 27.63
C GLU A 169 -13.30 10.28 27.36
N CYS A 170 -13.71 10.82 26.21
CA CYS A 170 -15.09 10.78 25.74
C CYS A 170 -15.60 9.37 25.45
N LEU A 171 -14.81 8.64 24.67
CA LEU A 171 -15.26 7.38 24.10
C LEU A 171 -15.21 6.24 25.10
N TYR A 172 -14.21 6.30 25.99
CA TYR A 172 -13.83 5.20 26.88
C TYR A 172 -13.70 5.62 28.35
N GLY A 173 -13.87 6.91 28.69
CA GLY A 173 -13.67 7.41 30.04
C GLY A 173 -12.20 7.56 30.43
N LYS A 174 -11.95 7.78 31.73
CA LYS A 174 -10.59 7.96 32.29
C LYS A 174 -9.69 6.73 32.13
N HIS A 175 -10.26 5.54 31.90
CA HIS A 175 -9.51 4.30 31.77
C HIS A 175 -9.67 3.75 30.35
N LEU A 176 -8.69 4.02 29.50
CA LEU A 176 -8.62 3.43 28.18
C LEU A 176 -8.34 1.92 28.31
N PRO A 177 -9.23 1.04 27.81
CA PRO A 177 -8.96 -0.39 27.85
C PRO A 177 -7.71 -0.72 27.04
N GLY A 178 -6.82 -1.53 27.62
CA GLY A 178 -5.51 -1.84 27.01
C GLY A 178 -5.59 -2.40 25.59
N ILE A 179 -6.68 -3.11 25.26
CA ILE A 179 -6.94 -3.63 23.90
C ILE A 179 -7.05 -2.50 22.88
N VAL A 180 -7.76 -1.41 23.21
CA VAL A 180 -7.91 -0.24 22.34
C VAL A 180 -6.58 0.47 22.14
N MET A 181 -5.75 0.54 23.19
CA MET A 181 -4.40 1.10 23.12
C MET A 181 -3.51 0.31 22.16
N VAL A 182 -3.52 -1.02 22.26
CA VAL A 182 -2.76 -1.91 21.35
C VAL A 182 -3.26 -1.75 19.91
N LEU A 183 -4.57 -1.73 19.70
CA LEU A 183 -5.17 -1.57 18.37
C LEU A 183 -4.80 -0.23 17.73
N ALA A 184 -4.84 0.88 18.50
CA ALA A 184 -4.42 2.19 18.04
C ALA A 184 -2.92 2.23 17.68
N GLY A 185 -2.07 1.57 18.48
CA GLY A 185 -0.65 1.43 18.19
C GLY A 185 -0.39 0.66 16.89
N LEU A 186 -1.07 -0.48 16.69
CA LEU A 186 -0.97 -1.28 15.47
C LEU A 186 -1.48 -0.50 14.25
N GLN A 187 -2.60 0.21 14.38
CA GLN A 187 -3.13 1.07 13.32
C GLN A 187 -2.10 2.13 12.92
N THR A 188 -1.52 2.85 13.88
CA THR A 188 -0.51 3.88 13.62
C THR A 188 0.70 3.30 12.89
N ALA A 189 1.23 2.17 13.37
CA ALA A 189 2.39 1.52 12.76
C ALA A 189 2.10 1.05 11.33
N PHE A 190 0.92 0.47 11.10
CA PHE A 190 0.52 0.02 9.76
C PHE A 190 0.27 1.20 8.82
N SER A 191 -0.38 2.26 9.29
CA SER A 191 -0.55 3.49 8.52
C SER A 191 0.79 4.17 8.20
N ALA A 192 1.76 4.14 9.11
CA ALA A 192 3.15 4.60 8.87
C ALA A 192 3.80 3.83 7.74
N LEU A 193 3.72 2.51 7.79
CA LEU A 193 4.26 1.65 6.74
C LEU A 193 3.59 1.95 5.39
N LEU A 194 2.26 2.08 5.34
CA LEU A 194 1.53 2.34 4.09
C LEU A 194 1.82 3.73 3.52
N LEU A 195 1.86 4.78 4.35
CA LEU A 195 2.22 6.12 3.90
C LEU A 195 3.68 6.19 3.45
N PHE A 196 4.58 5.45 4.10
CA PHE A 196 5.96 5.30 3.64
C PHE A 196 6.04 4.63 2.27
N LEU A 197 5.32 3.52 2.07
CA LEU A 197 5.22 2.84 0.77
C LEU A 197 4.62 3.74 -0.31
N PHE A 198 3.58 4.52 0.04
CA PHE A 198 3.01 5.52 -0.84
C PHE A 198 4.06 6.57 -1.25
N GLY A 199 4.82 7.10 -0.29
CA GLY A 199 5.91 8.06 -0.57
C GLY A 199 6.99 7.48 -1.49
N LEU A 200 7.36 6.20 -1.31
CA LEU A 200 8.27 5.51 -2.23
C LEU A 200 7.69 5.40 -3.64
N ALA A 201 6.41 5.06 -3.76
CA ALA A 201 5.73 4.98 -5.05
C ALA A 201 5.64 6.36 -5.72
N VAL A 202 5.34 7.42 -4.97
CA VAL A 202 5.33 8.82 -5.46
C VAL A 202 6.70 9.24 -5.96
N ARG A 203 7.76 8.97 -5.20
CA ARG A 203 9.14 9.24 -5.60
C ARG A 203 9.50 8.50 -6.90
N ASN A 204 9.10 7.24 -7.02
CA ASN A 204 9.32 6.46 -8.22
C ASN A 204 8.54 7.02 -9.41
N HIS A 205 7.31 7.48 -9.20
CA HIS A 205 6.48 8.06 -10.26
C HIS A 205 7.04 9.37 -10.80
N PHE A 206 7.51 10.26 -9.93
CA PHE A 206 8.15 11.52 -10.34
C PHE A 206 9.51 11.33 -11.01
N ARG A 207 10.18 10.19 -10.78
CA ARG A 207 11.42 9.86 -11.52
C ARG A 207 11.13 9.40 -12.95
N VAL A 208 9.92 8.95 -13.24
CA VAL A 208 9.53 8.37 -14.53
C VAL A 208 9.02 9.43 -15.51
N ARG A 209 8.51 10.55 -15.01
CA ARG A 209 8.14 11.73 -15.82
C ARG A 209 9.30 12.71 -15.90
#